data_AF-A0A1G0MTX4-F1
#
_entry.id   AF-A0A1G0MTX4-F1
#
_cell.length_a   1.000
_cell.length_b   1.000
_cell.length_c   1.000
_cell.angle_alpha   90.00
_cell.angle_beta   90.00
_cell.angle_gamma   90.00
#
_symmetry.space_group_name_H-M   'P 1'
#
loop_
_entity.id
_entity.type
_entity.pdbx_description
1 polymer ?
#
loop_
_entity_poly.entity_id
_entity_poly.type
_entity_poly.pdbx_seq_one_letter_code
_entity_poly.pdbx_strand_id
1 'polypeptide(L)'
;MKPQNLILRCYAEQKGASWQAFCLDLNLAVQGSTRQEVKRKLHEQIGLYLYEALEGEDQAYAHQLLNRKAPIGFWMKYYLYKSLYHVKLAHDGIRELFNEVMPVSVSVHLHHA
;
A
#
# COMPACT_ATOMS: atom_id res chain seq x y z
N MET A 1 -18.24 1.90 4.41
CA MET A 1 -17.28 0.77 4.28
C MET A 1 -17.54 -0.24 5.39
N LYS A 2 -17.33 -1.54 5.16
CA LYS A 2 -17.38 -2.55 6.26
C LYS A 2 -16.06 -2.47 7.06
N PRO A 3 -16.03 -2.79 8.37
CA PRO A 3 -14.81 -2.70 9.20
C PRO A 3 -13.62 -3.49 8.66
N GLN A 4 -13.89 -4.60 7.98
CA GLN A 4 -12.91 -5.43 7.28
C GLN A 4 -12.23 -4.76 6.05
N ASN A 5 -12.67 -3.58 5.61
CA ASN A 5 -11.95 -2.75 4.64
C ASN A 5 -10.86 -1.85 5.28
N LEU A 6 -10.60 -1.99 6.59
CA LEU A 6 -9.57 -1.22 7.29
C LEU A 6 -8.15 -1.79 7.13
N ILE A 7 -7.99 -2.95 6.49
CA ILE A 7 -6.69 -3.57 6.25
C ILE A 7 -6.40 -3.57 4.75
N LEU A 8 -5.37 -2.83 4.35
CA LEU A 8 -4.93 -2.74 2.96
C LEU A 8 -3.85 -3.79 2.67
N ARG A 9 -3.99 -4.44 1.51
CA ARG A 9 -3.06 -5.47 1.05
C ARG A 9 -1.89 -4.82 0.33
N CYS A 10 -0.75 -4.81 1.01
CA CYS A 10 0.47 -4.21 0.50
C CYS A 10 1.61 -5.23 0.41
N TYR A 11 2.56 -4.96 -0.47
CA TYR A 11 3.84 -5.67 -0.48
C TYR A 11 4.95 -4.76 -0.99
N ALA A 12 6.20 -5.08 -0.61
CA ALA A 12 7.40 -4.48 -1.17
C ALA A 12 8.27 -5.55 -1.83
N GLU A 13 8.87 -5.19 -2.96
CA GLU A 13 9.84 -6.02 -3.68
C GLU A 13 11.07 -5.20 -4.08
N GLN A 14 12.24 -5.82 -4.01
CA GLN A 14 13.44 -5.25 -4.59
C GLN A 14 13.48 -5.51 -6.10
N LYS A 15 13.74 -4.46 -6.87
CA LYS A 15 13.92 -4.47 -8.33
C LYS A 15 15.25 -3.80 -8.67
N GLY A 16 16.26 -4.62 -8.98
CA GLY A 16 17.63 -4.16 -9.18
C GLY A 16 18.18 -3.50 -7.92
N ALA A 17 18.70 -2.28 -8.06
CA ALA A 17 19.21 -1.48 -6.94
C ALA A 17 18.13 -0.71 -6.16
N SER A 18 16.86 -0.80 -6.57
CA SER A 18 15.76 -0.03 -5.97
C SER A 18 14.71 -0.92 -5.33
N TRP A 19 13.96 -0.34 -4.39
CA TRP A 19 12.78 -0.95 -3.79
C TRP A 19 11.52 -0.34 -4.37
N GLN A 20 10.48 -1.16 -4.52
CA GLN A 20 9.15 -0.74 -4.91
C GLN A 20 8.14 -1.28 -3.90
N ALA A 21 7.13 -0.49 -3.53
CA ALA A 21 6.03 -0.94 -2.69
C ALA A 21 4.69 -0.61 -3.35
N PHE A 22 3.72 -1.50 -3.15
CA PHE A 22 2.42 -1.47 -3.80
C PHE A 22 1.31 -1.62 -2.79
N CYS A 23 0.23 -0.83 -2.93
CA CYS A 23 -1.05 -1.04 -2.27
C CYS A 23 -2.05 -1.53 -3.32
N LEU A 24 -2.49 -2.78 -3.19
CA LEU A 24 -3.31 -3.42 -4.22
C LEU A 24 -4.76 -2.97 -4.21
N ASP A 25 -5.24 -2.56 -3.05
CA ASP A 25 -6.64 -2.16 -2.85
C ASP A 25 -6.93 -0.77 -3.42
N LEU A 26 -5.91 0.09 -3.49
CA LEU A 26 -6.00 1.47 -3.99
C LEU A 26 -5.23 1.69 -5.29
N ASN A 27 -4.58 0.64 -5.83
CA ASN A 27 -3.71 0.70 -7.00
C ASN A 27 -2.64 1.82 -6.89
N LEU A 28 -2.01 1.92 -5.72
CA LEU A 28 -0.92 2.85 -5.45
C LEU A 28 0.43 2.13 -5.52
N ALA A 29 1.47 2.86 -5.92
CA ALA A 29 2.83 2.37 -5.99
C ALA A 29 3.84 3.48 -5.69
N VAL A 30 4.89 3.15 -4.94
CA VAL A 30 6.02 4.04 -4.64
C VAL A 30 7.34 3.32 -4.90
N GLN A 31 8.40 4.10 -5.13
CA GLN A 31 9.77 3.62 -5.29
C GLN A 31 10.73 4.37 -4.35
N GLY A 32 11.81 3.70 -3.98
CA GLY A 32 12.86 4.24 -3.11
C GLY A 32 14.13 3.40 -3.15
N SER A 33 15.12 3.84 -2.39
CA SER A 33 16.43 3.18 -2.30
C SER A 33 16.44 2.07 -1.26
N THR A 34 15.56 2.14 -0.26
CA THR A 34 15.48 1.15 0.81
C THR A 34 14.06 0.66 1.05
N ARG A 35 13.95 -0.52 1.65
CA ARG A 35 12.70 -1.14 2.06
C ARG A 35 11.91 -0.26 3.04
N GLN A 36 12.58 0.29 4.06
CA GLN A 36 11.98 1.15 5.06
C GLN A 36 11.43 2.44 4.43
N GLU A 37 12.19 3.02 3.50
CA GLU A 37 11.78 4.21 2.79
C GLU A 37 10.50 3.98 1.97
N VAL A 38 10.41 2.89 1.21
CA VAL A 38 9.20 2.62 0.41
C VAL A 38 7.98 2.30 1.26
N LYS A 39 8.15 1.65 2.41
CA LYS A 39 7.04 1.44 3.36
C LYS A 39 6.52 2.77 3.89
N ARG A 40 7.40 3.65 4.35
CA ARG A 40 7.04 4.99 4.84
C ARG A 40 6.34 5.81 3.74
N LYS A 41 6.93 5.88 2.54
CA LYS A 41 6.35 6.59 1.39
C LYS A 41 4.97 6.05 1.02
N LEU A 42 4.79 4.73 1.02
CA LEU A 42 3.50 4.13 0.68
C LEU A 42 2.44 4.47 1.74
N HIS A 43 2.81 4.42 3.02
CA HIS A 43 1.92 4.79 4.13
C HIS A 43 1.45 6.25 4.00
N GLU A 44 2.38 7.18 3.75
CA GLU A 44 2.08 8.60 3.53
C GLU A 44 1.17 8.81 2.31
N GLN A 45 1.46 8.13 1.18
CA GLN A 45 0.65 8.24 -0.03
C GLN A 45 -0.76 7.69 0.17
N ILE A 46 -0.91 6.58 0.92
CA ILE A 46 -2.23 6.05 1.29
C ILE A 46 -3.00 7.08 2.11
N GLY A 47 -2.37 7.68 3.13
CA GLY A 47 -3.00 8.68 3.98
C GLY A 47 -3.52 9.89 3.18
N LEU A 48 -2.67 10.43 2.30
CA LEU A 48 -3.05 11.55 1.44
C LEU A 48 -4.18 11.16 0.46
N TYR A 49 -4.08 10.00 -0.18
CA TYR A 49 -5.10 9.51 -1.11
C TYR A 49 -6.47 9.34 -0.44
N LEU A 50 -6.48 8.84 0.80
CA LEU A 50 -7.71 8.70 1.57
C LEU A 50 -8.28 10.06 2.00
N TYR A 51 -7.42 11.01 2.37
CA TYR A 51 -7.86 12.38 2.67
C TYR A 51 -8.54 13.01 1.47
N GLU A 52 -7.87 13.01 0.31
CA GLU A 52 -8.40 13.58 -0.93
C GLU A 52 -9.74 12.93 -1.31
N ALA A 53 -9.84 11.60 -1.20
CA ALA A 53 -11.05 10.87 -1.55
C ALA A 53 -12.20 11.00 -0.54
N LEU A 54 -11.94 11.29 0.75
CA LEU A 54 -12.99 11.29 1.79
C LEU A 54 -13.39 12.70 2.26
N GLU A 55 -12.42 13.60 2.35
CA GLU A 55 -12.58 14.94 2.93
C GLU A 55 -12.11 16.06 1.99
N GLY A 56 -11.35 15.72 0.94
CA GLY A 56 -10.82 16.67 -0.03
C GLY A 56 -11.68 16.86 -1.28
N GLU A 57 -11.05 17.41 -2.32
CA GLU A 57 -11.70 17.81 -3.57
C GLU A 57 -12.31 16.63 -4.36
N ASP A 58 -11.81 15.41 -4.12
CA ASP A 58 -12.20 14.20 -4.83
C ASP A 58 -13.33 13.43 -4.14
N GLN A 59 -13.96 14.00 -3.11
CA GLN A 59 -15.06 13.36 -2.38
C GLN A 59 -16.21 12.90 -3.31
N ALA A 60 -16.48 13.65 -4.38
CA ALA A 60 -17.48 13.28 -5.39
C ALA A 60 -17.15 11.95 -6.10
N TYR A 61 -15.88 11.57 -6.15
CA TYR A 61 -15.36 10.34 -6.78
C TYR A 61 -14.91 9.28 -5.77
N ALA A 62 -15.15 9.49 -4.46
CA ALA A 62 -14.74 8.60 -3.38
C ALA A 62 -15.00 7.11 -3.66
N HIS A 63 -16.21 6.79 -4.13
CA HIS A 63 -16.60 5.40 -4.41
C HIS A 63 -15.75 4.75 -5.51
N GLN A 64 -15.38 5.51 -6.55
CA GLN A 64 -14.52 5.01 -7.62
C GLN A 64 -13.07 4.87 -7.14
N LEU A 65 -12.56 5.89 -6.45
CA LEU A 65 -11.19 5.93 -5.97
C LEU A 65 -10.89 4.82 -4.94
N LEU A 66 -11.83 4.55 -4.04
CA LEU A 66 -11.69 3.51 -3.00
C LEU A 66 -11.91 2.07 -3.53
N ASN A 67 -12.42 1.91 -4.76
CA ASN A 67 -12.61 0.60 -5.39
C ASN A 67 -11.63 0.33 -6.53
N ARG A 68 -10.63 1.18 -6.72
CA ARG A 68 -9.64 1.09 -7.80
C ARG A 68 -8.60 0.01 -7.50
N LYS A 69 -8.96 -1.25 -7.71
CA LYS A 69 -8.05 -2.38 -7.51
C LYS A 69 -6.91 -2.39 -8.52
N ALA A 70 -5.74 -2.86 -8.08
CA ALA A 70 -4.59 -3.04 -8.95
C ALA A 70 -4.83 -4.12 -10.02
N PRO A 71 -4.12 -4.06 -11.17
CA PRO A 71 -4.14 -5.12 -12.19
C PRO A 71 -3.81 -6.51 -11.62
N ILE A 72 -4.39 -7.55 -12.23
CA ILE A 72 -4.33 -8.93 -11.71
C ILE A 72 -2.89 -9.47 -11.54
N GLY A 73 -1.94 -8.97 -12.34
CA GLY A 73 -0.52 -9.30 -12.21
C GLY A 73 0.07 -9.01 -10.83
N PHE A 74 -0.32 -7.88 -10.23
CA PHE A 74 0.13 -7.51 -8.88
C PHE A 74 -0.52 -8.37 -7.80
N TRP A 75 -1.79 -8.75 -7.99
CA TRP A 75 -2.47 -9.70 -7.11
C TRP A 75 -1.83 -11.09 -7.13
N MET A 76 -1.46 -11.59 -8.32
CA MET A 76 -0.75 -12.86 -8.44
C MET A 76 0.58 -12.84 -7.68
N LYS A 77 1.36 -11.76 -7.81
CA LYS A 77 2.60 -11.58 -7.02
C LYS A 77 2.34 -11.59 -5.52
N TYR A 78 1.33 -10.86 -5.05
CA TYR A 78 1.00 -10.82 -3.63
C TYR A 78 0.65 -12.20 -3.07
N TYR A 79 -0.22 -12.96 -3.76
CA TYR A 79 -0.57 -14.31 -3.29
C TYR A 79 0.60 -15.28 -3.37
N LEU A 80 1.48 -15.15 -4.37
CA LEU A 80 2.72 -15.91 -4.46
C LEU A 80 3.67 -15.57 -3.28
N TYR A 81 3.87 -14.29 -2.99
CA TYR A 81 4.70 -13.86 -1.86
C TYR A 81 4.11 -14.30 -0.52
N LYS A 82 2.77 -14.27 -0.40
CA LYS A 82 2.03 -14.79 0.75
C LYS A 82 2.23 -16.28 0.95
N SER A 83 2.11 -17.08 -0.10
CA SER A 83 2.37 -18.53 0.00
C SER A 83 3.83 -18.80 0.36
N LEU A 84 4.79 -18.09 -0.25
CA LEU A 84 6.22 -18.28 0.04
C LEU A 84 6.58 -17.91 1.50
N TYR A 85 5.98 -16.85 2.03
CA TYR A 85 6.14 -16.45 3.43
C TYR A 85 5.66 -17.54 4.40
N HIS A 86 4.47 -18.11 4.16
CA HIS A 86 3.94 -19.19 4.99
C HIS A 86 4.76 -20.49 4.90
N VAL A 87 5.41 -20.75 3.77
CA VAL A 87 6.26 -21.93 3.55
C VAL A 87 7.71 -21.70 4.03
N LYS A 88 8.01 -20.56 4.70
CA LYS A 88 9.35 -20.15 5.18
C LYS A 88 10.45 -20.08 4.11
N LEU A 89 10.09 -20.13 2.83
CA LEU A 89 11.03 -20.03 1.70
C LEU A 89 11.49 -18.58 1.44
N ALA A 90 10.78 -17.60 2.01
CA ALA A 90 11.09 -16.17 1.87
C ALA A 90 12.05 -15.63 2.96
N HIS A 91 13.06 -16.42 3.35
CA HIS A 91 14.08 -15.95 4.31
C HIS A 91 15.11 -14.99 3.68
N ASP A 92 15.09 -14.83 2.36
CA ASP A 92 15.94 -13.87 1.66
C ASP A 92 15.27 -12.49 1.66
N GLY A 93 15.97 -11.48 2.18
CA GLY A 93 15.52 -10.09 2.36
C GLY A 93 15.16 -9.30 1.10
N ILE A 94 14.70 -9.96 0.05
CA ILE A 94 14.33 -9.43 -1.28
C ILE A 94 12.82 -9.08 -1.34
N ARG A 95 11.98 -9.67 -0.48
CA ARG A 95 10.51 -9.57 -0.55
C ARG A 95 9.90 -9.47 0.84
N GLU A 96 9.01 -8.51 1.06
CA GLU A 96 8.28 -8.36 2.32
C GLU A 96 6.79 -8.10 2.08
N LEU A 97 5.96 -8.89 2.75
CA LEU A 97 4.54 -8.60 2.90
C LEU A 97 4.32 -7.79 4.15
N PHE A 98 3.53 -6.73 4.03
CA PHE A 98 3.12 -5.95 5.18
C PHE A 98 1.66 -5.54 5.00
N ASN A 99 0.95 -5.44 6.12
CA ASN A 99 -0.40 -4.92 6.15
C ASN A 99 -0.32 -3.47 6.61
N GLU A 100 -0.96 -2.57 5.88
CA GLU A 100 -1.18 -1.20 6.35
C GLU A 100 -2.57 -1.10 6.93
N VAL A 101 -2.67 -0.50 8.12
CA VAL A 101 -3.94 -0.22 8.79
C VAL A 101 -4.41 1.14 8.34
N MET A 102 -5.65 1.21 7.85
CA MET A 102 -6.28 2.48 7.49
C MET A 102 -6.42 3.35 8.75
N PRO A 103 -6.02 4.63 8.71
CA PRO A 103 -6.27 5.53 9.82
C PRO A 103 -7.78 5.75 9.97
N VAL A 104 -8.31 5.52 11.17
CA VAL A 104 -9.75 5.65 11.49
C VAL A 104 -10.18 7.12 11.53
N SER A 105 -9.22 8.03 11.77
CA SER A 105 -9.35 9.47 11.62
C SER A 105 -8.28 9.95 10.65
N VAL A 106 -8.64 10.79 9.68
CA VAL A 106 -7.68 11.37 8.74
C VAL A 106 -6.90 12.49 9.44
N SER A 107 -6.06 12.13 10.39
CA SER A 107 -5.22 13.07 11.12
C SER A 107 -3.88 13.18 10.42
N VAL A 108 -3.83 13.97 9.35
CA VAL A 108 -2.56 14.30 8.68
C VAL A 108 -1.79 15.24 9.61
N HIS A 109 -0.74 14.75 10.28
CA HIS A 109 0.30 15.62 10.82
C HIS A 109 1.12 16.15 9.64
N LEU A 110 0.62 17.24 9.04
CA LEU A 110 1.37 18.09 8.13
C LEU A 110 2.55 18.69 8.89
N HIS A 111 3.70 18.03 8.84
CA HIS A 111 4.96 18.75 8.99
C HIS A 111 5.17 19.55 7.69
N HIS A 112 4.56 20.74 7.64
CA HIS A 112 5.02 21.80 6.76
C HIS A 112 6.46 22.13 7.16
N ALA A 113 7.40 21.83 6.26
CA ALA A 113 8.74 22.40 6.25
C ALA A 113 8.67 23.82 5.68
#